data_AF-A0A965YV34-F1
#
_entry.id   AF-A0A965YV34-F1
#
_cell.length_a   1.000
_cell.length_b   1.000
_cell.length_c   1.000
_cell.angle_alpha   90.00
_cell.angle_beta   90.00
_cell.angle_gamma   90.00
#
_symmetry.space_group_name_H-M   'P 1'
#
loop_
_entity.id
_entity.type
_entity.pdbx_description
1 polymer ?
#
loop_
_entity_poly.entity_id
_entity_poly.type
_entity_poly.pdbx_seq_one_letter_code
_entity_poly.pdbx_strand_id
1 'polypeptide(L)'
;MSNEQKQEIAVIYKIDDNEIKLTPKIVQDYIVGSSVQISMSEFKMFTELCKVRKLNPFLKEAYLIKFGTQPAQIVVGKDAILKRAVKHHQFDGREQGIIVINQDGAIEERKGTFKLKDEQIVGGWAKVYRKDWTYPTYITVSLDEVAQKKGDGTLNSNWASKSATMVEKVALVRAIRETFVEELAGMIDENEAWQNNEPRSSNQPITKQADVFDGEIQAEVIEDEQKKPRTQVSLDDVN
;
A
#
# COMPACT_ATOMS: atom_id res chain seq x y z
N MET A 1 2.01 -32.62 -37.00
CA MET A 1 1.98 -32.17 -35.60
C MET A 1 2.77 -30.88 -35.50
N SER A 2 2.12 -29.73 -35.68
CA SER A 2 2.78 -28.45 -35.44
C SER A 2 2.78 -28.21 -33.94
N ASN A 3 3.98 -28.12 -33.38
CA ASN A 3 4.19 -27.72 -32.00
C ASN A 3 3.86 -26.23 -31.92
N GLU A 4 2.59 -25.89 -31.67
CA GLU A 4 2.21 -24.53 -31.29
C GLU A 4 2.98 -24.21 -30.01
N GLN A 5 4.05 -23.41 -30.15
CA GLN A 5 4.72 -22.79 -29.02
C GLN A 5 3.69 -21.88 -28.36
N LYS A 6 3.00 -22.43 -27.35
CA LYS A 6 2.12 -21.68 -26.47
C LYS A 6 2.95 -20.52 -25.91
N GLN A 7 2.74 -19.31 -26.42
CA GLN A 7 3.40 -18.12 -25.87
C GLN A 7 2.99 -18.03 -24.40
N GLU A 8 3.94 -18.36 -23.52
CA GLU A 8 3.70 -18.29 -22.09
C GLU A 8 3.58 -16.81 -21.72
N ILE A 9 2.42 -16.43 -21.18
CA ILE A 9 2.17 -15.06 -20.73
C ILE A 9 3.23 -14.69 -19.69
N ALA A 10 3.98 -13.63 -19.95
CA ALA A 10 5.03 -13.14 -19.06
C ALA A 10 4.93 -11.62 -18.92
N VAL A 11 5.08 -11.14 -17.69
CA VAL A 11 5.29 -9.72 -17.40
C VAL A 11 6.77 -9.51 -17.11
N ILE A 12 7.41 -8.69 -17.93
CA ILE A 12 8.85 -8.39 -17.86
C ILE A 12 9.03 -6.90 -17.60
N TYR A 13 9.89 -6.56 -16.64
CA TYR A 13 10.23 -5.19 -16.29
C TYR A 13 11.61 -5.14 -15.63
N LYS A 14 12.21 -3.95 -15.61
CA LYS A 14 13.55 -3.74 -15.02
C LYS A 14 13.44 -2.95 -13.72
N ILE A 15 14.22 -3.37 -12.72
CA ILE A 15 14.50 -2.63 -11.50
C ILE A 15 16.00 -2.42 -11.46
N ASP A 16 16.44 -1.17 -11.58
CA ASP A 16 17.84 -0.83 -11.79
C ASP A 16 18.40 -1.65 -13.00
N ASP A 17 19.50 -2.39 -12.82
CA ASP A 17 20.09 -3.23 -13.87
C ASP A 17 19.53 -4.66 -13.94
N ASN A 18 18.59 -5.01 -13.04
CA ASN A 18 18.05 -6.36 -12.95
C ASN A 18 16.74 -6.49 -13.74
N GLU A 19 16.67 -7.49 -14.62
CA GLU A 19 15.42 -7.87 -15.28
C GLU A 19 14.61 -8.81 -14.38
N ILE A 20 13.34 -8.46 -14.17
CA ILE A 20 12.37 -9.28 -13.45
C ILE A 20 11.39 -9.84 -14.47
N LYS A 21 11.29 -11.18 -14.51
CA LYS A 21 10.35 -11.92 -15.36
C LYS A 21 9.39 -12.72 -14.48
N LEU A 22 8.09 -12.41 -14.61
CA LEU A 22 7.02 -13.09 -13.87
C LEU A 22 6.09 -13.79 -14.86
N THR A 23 6.04 -15.12 -14.79
CA THR A 23 5.02 -15.95 -15.46
C THR A 23 4.01 -16.46 -14.42
N PRO A 24 2.80 -16.89 -14.82
CA PRO A 24 1.82 -17.46 -13.89
C PRO A 24 2.41 -18.56 -13.03
N LYS A 25 3.22 -19.44 -13.64
CA LYS A 25 3.89 -20.53 -12.93
C LYS A 25 4.91 -20.01 -11.90
N ILE A 26 5.72 -19.03 -12.26
CA ILE A 26 6.69 -18.42 -11.33
C ILE A 26 5.97 -17.81 -10.12
N VAL A 27 4.91 -17.04 -10.35
CA VAL A 27 4.16 -16.39 -9.26
C VAL A 27 3.48 -17.45 -8.38
N GLN A 28 2.86 -18.46 -8.98
CA GLN A 28 2.22 -19.55 -8.25
C GLN A 28 3.23 -20.34 -7.39
N ASP A 29 4.35 -20.76 -7.97
CA ASP A 29 5.28 -21.68 -7.32
C ASP A 29 6.18 -20.98 -6.28
N TYR A 30 6.60 -19.74 -6.53
CA TYR A 30 7.63 -19.07 -5.72
C TYR A 30 7.14 -17.89 -4.88
N ILE A 31 5.99 -17.29 -5.22
CA ILE A 31 5.46 -16.13 -4.49
C ILE A 31 4.27 -16.52 -3.61
N VAL A 32 3.34 -17.33 -4.14
CA VAL A 32 2.13 -17.73 -3.41
C VAL A 32 2.30 -19.09 -2.72
N GLY A 33 2.94 -20.05 -3.40
CA GLY A 33 3.08 -21.43 -2.96
C GLY A 33 1.94 -22.34 -3.46
N SER A 34 2.02 -23.63 -3.16
CA SER A 34 1.14 -24.66 -3.75
C SER A 34 -0.16 -24.93 -2.98
N SER A 35 -0.37 -24.28 -1.83
CA SER A 35 -1.53 -24.56 -0.96
C SER A 35 -2.84 -23.95 -1.47
N VAL A 36 -2.76 -22.95 -2.34
CA VAL A 36 -3.91 -22.21 -2.91
C VAL A 36 -3.62 -21.89 -4.38
N GLN A 37 -4.65 -21.83 -5.20
CA GLN A 37 -4.52 -21.50 -6.62
C GLN A 37 -4.92 -20.06 -6.89
N ILE A 38 -4.11 -19.33 -7.66
CA ILE A 38 -4.45 -17.98 -8.11
C ILE A 38 -5.09 -17.98 -9.50
N SER A 39 -5.98 -17.02 -9.74
CA SER A 39 -6.55 -16.79 -11.05
C SER A 39 -5.60 -16.00 -11.95
N MET A 40 -5.84 -16.04 -13.27
CA MET A 40 -5.11 -15.18 -14.21
C MET A 40 -5.35 -13.68 -13.97
N SER A 41 -6.52 -13.30 -13.44
CA SER A 41 -6.79 -11.90 -13.09
C SER A 41 -5.99 -11.45 -11.87
N GLU A 42 -5.86 -12.30 -10.85
CA GLU A 42 -5.03 -12.05 -9.66
C GLU A 42 -3.54 -11.95 -10.06
N PHE A 43 -3.07 -12.87 -10.91
CA PHE A 43 -1.72 -12.79 -11.49
C PHE A 43 -1.50 -11.46 -12.24
N LYS A 44 -2.42 -11.07 -13.11
CA LYS A 44 -2.28 -9.84 -13.91
C LYS A 44 -2.26 -8.60 -13.03
N MET A 45 -3.19 -8.49 -12.08
CA MET A 45 -3.25 -7.34 -11.16
C MET A 45 -1.99 -7.24 -10.30
N PHE A 46 -1.50 -8.37 -9.77
CA PHE A 46 -0.27 -8.43 -8.99
C PHE A 46 0.97 -8.01 -9.78
N THR A 47 1.14 -8.59 -10.97
CA THR A 47 2.32 -8.35 -11.80
C THR A 47 2.34 -6.94 -12.39
N GLU A 48 1.18 -6.38 -12.76
CA GLU A 48 1.10 -4.97 -13.20
C GLU A 48 1.40 -4.01 -12.06
N LEU A 49 0.93 -4.27 -10.83
CA LEU A 49 1.32 -3.46 -9.67
C LEU A 49 2.85 -3.50 -9.48
N CYS A 50 3.45 -4.71 -9.51
CA CYS A 50 4.89 -4.85 -9.35
C CYS A 50 5.66 -4.10 -10.44
N LYS A 51 5.20 -4.17 -11.69
CA LYS A 51 5.80 -3.47 -12.81
C LYS A 51 5.71 -1.95 -12.66
N VAL A 52 4.50 -1.41 -12.46
CA VAL A 52 4.27 0.04 -12.38
C VAL A 52 4.96 0.65 -11.16
N ARG A 53 4.98 -0.07 -10.03
CA ARG A 53 5.61 0.41 -8.79
C ARG A 53 7.08 0.00 -8.66
N LYS A 54 7.64 -0.75 -9.61
CA LYS A 54 9.01 -1.29 -9.57
C LYS A 54 9.30 -2.07 -8.28
N LEU A 55 8.39 -2.97 -7.90
CA LEU A 55 8.52 -3.81 -6.71
C LEU A 55 9.12 -5.17 -7.10
N ASN A 56 10.08 -5.67 -6.32
CA ASN A 56 10.66 -6.99 -6.52
C ASN A 56 10.01 -8.04 -5.58
N PRO A 57 9.15 -8.93 -6.09
CA PRO A 57 8.49 -9.92 -5.23
C PRO A 57 9.46 -10.98 -4.68
N PHE A 58 10.60 -11.22 -5.33
CA PHE A 58 11.63 -12.15 -4.82
C PHE A 58 12.39 -11.58 -3.62
N LEU A 59 12.45 -10.25 -3.50
CA LEU A 59 13.00 -9.56 -2.32
C LEU A 59 11.92 -9.26 -1.27
N LYS A 60 10.74 -9.88 -1.39
CA LYS A 60 9.63 -9.70 -0.45
C LYS A 60 9.12 -8.24 -0.39
N GLU A 61 9.29 -7.49 -1.47
CA GLU A 61 8.76 -6.13 -1.59
C GLU A 61 7.25 -6.12 -1.93
N ALA A 62 6.73 -7.21 -2.50
CA ALA A 62 5.31 -7.41 -2.77
C ALA A 62 4.92 -8.87 -2.57
N TYR A 63 3.71 -9.10 -2.04
CA TYR A 63 3.16 -10.43 -1.81
C TYR A 63 1.75 -10.52 -2.40
N LEU A 64 1.38 -11.74 -2.77
CA LEU A 64 0.03 -12.09 -3.19
C LEU A 64 -0.49 -13.15 -2.21
N ILE A 65 -1.35 -12.74 -1.29
CA ILE A 65 -1.85 -13.57 -0.20
C ILE A 65 -3.26 -14.04 -0.53
N LYS A 66 -3.50 -15.34 -0.51
CA LYS A 66 -4.83 -15.91 -0.78
C LYS A 66 -5.22 -16.91 0.31
N PHE A 67 -6.45 -16.80 0.81
CA PHE A 67 -6.99 -17.69 1.83
C PHE A 67 -8.21 -18.45 1.28
N GLY A 68 -8.07 -19.76 1.13
CA GLY A 68 -9.15 -20.62 0.62
C GLY A 68 -9.67 -20.13 -0.73
N THR A 69 -10.97 -19.86 -0.80
CA THR A 69 -11.66 -19.39 -2.01
C THR A 69 -11.77 -17.87 -2.12
N GLN A 70 -11.28 -17.12 -1.12
CA GLN A 70 -11.37 -15.66 -1.13
C GLN A 70 -10.47 -15.05 -2.21
N PRO A 71 -10.82 -13.87 -2.74
CA PRO A 71 -9.94 -13.11 -3.64
C PRO A 71 -8.57 -12.87 -3.01
N ALA A 72 -7.51 -13.00 -3.80
CA ALA A 72 -6.17 -12.74 -3.33
C ALA A 72 -5.97 -11.24 -3.00
N GLN A 73 -5.30 -10.98 -1.89
CA GLN A 73 -4.89 -9.65 -1.47
C GLN A 73 -3.45 -9.39 -1.93
N ILE A 74 -3.23 -8.24 -2.55
CA ILE A 74 -1.88 -7.77 -2.89
C ILE A 74 -1.42 -6.85 -1.78
N VAL A 75 -0.26 -7.15 -1.20
CA VAL A 75 0.29 -6.37 -0.09
C VAL A 75 1.75 -6.01 -0.37
N VAL A 76 2.14 -4.80 0.02
CA VAL A 76 3.50 -4.28 -0.16
C VAL A 76 4.26 -4.45 1.14
N GLY A 77 5.50 -4.94 1.05
CA GLY A 77 6.35 -5.13 2.22
C GLY A 77 6.73 -3.80 2.87
N LYS A 78 6.79 -3.78 4.21
CA LYS A 78 7.22 -2.62 5.01
C LYS A 78 8.52 -2.00 4.49
N ASP A 79 9.50 -2.84 4.18
CA ASP A 79 10.83 -2.39 3.78
C ASP A 79 10.81 -1.71 2.41
N ALA A 80 9.92 -2.11 1.50
CA ALA A 80 9.75 -1.43 0.22
C ALA A 80 9.20 -0.01 0.40
N ILE A 81 8.19 0.14 1.28
CA ILE A 81 7.59 1.42 1.64
C ILE A 81 8.64 2.32 2.32
N LEU A 82 9.38 1.77 3.28
CA LEU A 82 10.41 2.52 4.00
C LEU A 82 11.58 2.93 3.10
N LYS A 83 12.06 2.02 2.25
CA LYS A 83 13.15 2.30 1.29
C LYS A 83 12.77 3.39 0.31
N ARG A 84 11.51 3.44 -0.13
CA ARG A 84 10.99 4.51 -0.97
C ARG A 84 11.04 5.85 -0.25
N ALA A 85 10.49 5.91 0.97
CA ALA A 85 10.50 7.12 1.78
C ALA A 85 11.92 7.62 2.05
N VAL A 86 12.85 6.75 2.46
CA VAL A 86 14.24 7.13 2.75
C VAL A 86 14.98 7.65 1.51
N LYS A 87 14.63 7.19 0.31
CA LYS A 87 15.21 7.68 -0.95
C LYS A 87 14.59 9.00 -1.42
N HIS A 88 13.45 9.40 -0.87
CA HIS A 88 12.78 10.64 -1.26
C HIS A 88 13.60 11.86 -0.85
N HIS A 89 13.81 12.80 -1.78
CA HIS A 89 14.67 13.96 -1.55
C HIS A 89 14.22 14.84 -0.36
N GLN A 90 12.91 14.86 -0.09
CA GLN A 90 12.31 15.60 1.03
C GLN A 90 12.21 14.84 2.35
N PHE A 91 12.61 13.56 2.42
CA PHE A 91 12.58 12.84 3.69
C PHE A 91 13.57 13.46 4.69
N ASP A 92 13.08 13.71 5.91
CA ASP A 92 13.83 14.37 6.98
C ASP A 92 13.87 13.56 8.28
N GLY A 93 13.62 12.25 8.18
CA GLY A 93 13.65 11.34 9.32
C GLY A 93 12.28 10.95 9.82
N ARG A 94 12.29 10.17 10.91
CA ARG A 94 11.10 9.59 11.53
C ARG A 94 11.33 9.28 12.99
N GLU A 95 10.25 9.27 13.75
CA GLU A 95 10.18 8.74 15.11
C GLU A 95 8.99 7.82 15.22
N GLN A 96 9.07 6.82 16.10
CA GLN A 96 7.98 5.89 16.28
C GLN A 96 8.14 5.12 17.59
N GLY A 97 7.04 4.53 18.03
CA GLY A 97 7.07 3.58 19.10
C GLY A 97 5.69 3.11 19.50
N ILE A 98 5.55 2.80 20.79
CA ILE A 98 4.35 2.20 21.36
C ILE A 98 3.67 3.15 22.34
N ILE A 99 2.38 2.92 22.52
CA ILE A 99 1.54 3.56 23.53
C ILE A 99 1.21 2.48 24.56
N VAL A 100 1.52 2.76 25.83
CA VAL A 100 1.31 1.82 26.94
C VAL A 100 0.48 2.46 28.04
N ILE A 101 -0.23 1.61 28.79
CA ILE A 101 -0.71 1.93 30.13
C ILE A 101 0.34 1.40 31.12
N ASN A 102 0.90 2.30 31.92
CA ASN A 102 1.90 1.96 32.93
C ASN A 102 1.24 1.36 34.21
N GLN A 103 2.05 0.98 35.20
CA GLN A 103 1.54 0.37 36.45
C GLN A 103 0.61 1.31 37.25
N ASP A 104 0.77 2.62 37.11
CA ASP A 104 -0.04 3.64 37.77
C ASP A 104 -1.34 3.95 36.99
N GLY A 105 -1.57 3.29 35.86
CA GLY A 105 -2.72 3.50 34.98
C GLY A 105 -2.58 4.71 34.04
N ALA A 106 -1.41 5.34 33.96
CA ALA A 106 -1.17 6.47 33.06
C ALA A 106 -0.81 6.00 31.64
N ILE A 107 -1.25 6.77 30.65
CA ILE A 107 -0.96 6.52 29.23
C ILE A 107 0.35 7.22 28.86
N GLU A 108 1.29 6.47 28.28
CA GLU A 108 2.60 6.99 27.86
C GLU A 108 2.93 6.59 26.42
N GLU A 109 3.44 7.55 25.65
CA GLU A 109 4.12 7.30 24.37
C GLU A 109 5.60 7.04 24.60
N ARG A 110 6.09 5.88 24.17
CA ARG A 110 7.50 5.49 24.30
C ARG A 110 8.10 5.21 22.95
N LYS A 111 9.30 5.74 22.70
CA LYS A 111 10.05 5.50 21.47
C LYS A 111 10.55 4.05 21.42
N GLY A 112 10.41 3.41 20.27
CA GLY A 112 10.69 1.98 20.11
C GLY A 112 9.62 1.09 20.74
N THR A 113 9.96 -0.17 21.00
CA THR A 113 8.98 -1.21 21.39
C THR A 113 9.23 -1.77 22.80
N PHE A 114 9.96 -1.04 23.64
CA PHE A 114 10.31 -1.50 24.99
C PHE A 114 9.13 -1.30 25.95
N LYS A 115 8.79 -2.36 26.70
CA LYS A 115 7.83 -2.33 27.80
C LYS A 115 8.21 -3.31 28.91
N LEU A 116 7.75 -3.04 30.13
CA LEU A 116 7.82 -3.95 31.27
C LEU A 116 6.72 -5.02 31.16
N LYS A 117 6.85 -6.08 31.97
CA LYS A 117 5.94 -7.24 31.89
C LYS A 117 4.52 -6.90 32.31
N ASP A 118 4.39 -6.08 33.33
CA ASP A 118 3.15 -5.62 33.96
C ASP A 118 2.48 -4.44 33.26
N GLU A 119 3.13 -3.86 32.25
CA GLU A 119 2.54 -2.80 31.43
C GLU A 119 1.70 -3.37 30.29
N GLN A 120 0.66 -2.65 29.90
CA GLN A 120 -0.24 -3.03 28.82
C GLN A 120 0.04 -2.19 27.58
N ILE A 121 0.24 -2.84 26.43
CA ILE A 121 0.29 -2.15 25.13
C ILE A 121 -1.14 -1.85 24.70
N VAL A 122 -1.40 -0.60 24.37
CA VAL A 122 -2.72 -0.13 23.91
C VAL A 122 -2.68 0.47 22.51
N GLY A 123 -1.49 0.76 21.98
CA GLY A 123 -1.36 1.31 20.64
C GLY A 123 0.08 1.51 20.18
N GLY A 124 0.21 2.15 19.02
CA GLY A 124 1.48 2.56 18.42
C GLY A 124 1.39 3.98 17.89
N TRP A 125 2.53 4.64 17.75
CA TRP A 125 2.61 6.00 17.22
C TRP A 125 3.80 6.15 16.28
N ALA A 126 3.68 7.08 15.33
CA ALA A 126 4.77 7.46 14.44
C ALA A 126 4.69 8.92 14.01
N LYS A 127 5.85 9.57 13.91
CA LYS A 127 6.08 10.88 13.30
C LYS A 127 6.99 10.72 12.10
N VAL A 128 6.64 11.31 10.97
CA VAL A 128 7.50 11.34 9.78
C VAL A 128 7.67 12.79 9.36
N TYR A 129 8.92 13.18 9.12
CA TYR A 129 9.31 14.55 8.87
C TYR A 129 9.62 14.75 7.38
N ARG A 130 9.19 15.91 6.87
CA ARG A 130 9.42 16.34 5.49
C ARG A 130 10.05 17.72 5.50
N LYS A 131 11.09 17.92 4.69
CA LYS A 131 11.89 19.16 4.68
C LYS A 131 11.09 20.41 4.34
N ASP A 132 10.03 20.28 3.55
CA ASP A 132 9.15 21.37 3.13
C ASP A 132 7.92 21.54 4.03
N TRP A 133 7.80 20.78 5.13
CA TRP A 133 6.67 20.86 6.05
C TRP A 133 7.10 21.36 7.43
N THR A 134 6.32 22.28 7.99
CA THR A 134 6.55 22.78 9.36
C THR A 134 6.14 21.76 10.43
N TYR A 135 5.16 20.91 10.13
CA TYR A 135 4.63 19.92 11.06
C TYR A 135 4.77 18.52 10.46
N PRO A 136 5.23 17.54 11.24
CA PRO A 136 5.33 16.17 10.75
C PRO A 136 3.93 15.57 10.57
N THR A 137 3.82 14.57 9.71
CA THR A 137 2.68 13.65 9.80
C THR A 137 2.79 12.93 11.13
N TYR A 138 1.72 12.96 11.91
CA TYR A 138 1.62 12.25 13.18
C TYR A 138 0.46 11.27 13.15
N ILE A 139 0.75 9.99 13.36
CA ILE A 139 -0.25 8.92 13.37
C ILE A 139 -0.16 8.13 14.67
N THR A 140 -1.33 7.85 15.23
CA THR A 140 -1.52 6.89 16.33
C THR A 140 -2.49 5.82 15.88
N VAL A 141 -2.27 4.59 16.34
CA VAL A 141 -3.19 3.47 16.11
C VAL A 141 -3.48 2.77 17.43
N SER A 142 -4.73 2.36 17.64
CA SER A 142 -5.09 1.54 18.78
C SER A 142 -4.86 0.07 18.47
N LEU A 143 -4.36 -0.70 19.44
CA LEU A 143 -4.13 -2.13 19.27
C LEU A 143 -5.44 -2.86 18.91
N ASP A 144 -6.57 -2.49 19.52
CA ASP A 144 -7.85 -3.18 19.27
C ASP A 144 -8.39 -2.97 17.85
N GLU A 145 -8.16 -1.78 17.25
CA GLU A 145 -8.55 -1.49 15.86
C GLU A 145 -7.74 -2.31 14.86
N VAL A 146 -6.41 -2.32 15.00
CA VAL A 146 -5.52 -2.81 13.94
C VAL A 146 -5.12 -4.27 14.11
N ALA A 147 -5.32 -4.86 15.29
CA ALA A 147 -4.89 -6.21 15.54
C ALA A 147 -5.75 -7.23 14.78
N GLN A 148 -5.09 -8.10 14.01
CA GLN A 148 -5.76 -9.15 13.27
C GLN A 148 -6.16 -10.29 14.21
N LYS A 149 -7.45 -10.59 14.19
CA LYS A 149 -8.08 -11.65 14.96
C LYS A 149 -8.34 -12.87 14.06
N LYS A 150 -8.34 -14.06 14.65
CA LYS A 150 -8.79 -15.30 14.01
C LYS A 150 -10.32 -15.34 14.01
N GLY A 151 -10.89 -16.36 13.36
CA GLY A 151 -12.35 -16.55 13.33
C GLY A 151 -12.99 -16.76 14.71
N ASP A 152 -12.21 -17.17 15.72
CA ASP A 152 -12.67 -17.31 17.12
C ASP A 152 -12.60 -16.00 17.94
N GLY A 153 -12.21 -14.88 17.32
CA GLY A 153 -12.06 -13.57 17.96
C GLY A 153 -10.74 -13.35 18.70
N THR A 154 -9.90 -14.37 18.83
CA THR A 154 -8.58 -14.24 19.48
C THR A 154 -7.54 -13.66 18.53
N LEU A 155 -6.50 -13.04 19.07
CA LEU A 155 -5.39 -12.52 18.25
C LEU A 155 -4.69 -13.63 17.47
N ASN A 156 -4.27 -13.33 16.24
CA ASN A 156 -3.37 -14.22 15.52
C ASN A 156 -1.98 -14.29 16.21
N SER A 157 -1.15 -15.25 15.83
CA SER A 157 0.13 -15.50 16.50
C SER A 157 1.07 -14.29 16.52
N ASN A 158 1.12 -13.51 15.43
CA ASN A 158 1.96 -12.32 15.33
C ASN A 158 1.51 -11.25 16.32
N TRP A 159 0.21 -10.96 16.37
CA TRP A 159 -0.34 -9.95 17.28
C TRP A 159 -0.31 -10.41 18.74
N ALA A 160 -0.50 -11.70 19.02
CA ALA A 160 -0.43 -12.25 20.37
C ALA A 160 1.00 -12.20 20.95
N SER A 161 2.02 -12.48 20.14
CA SER A 161 3.40 -12.61 20.60
C SER A 161 4.28 -11.37 20.38
N LYS A 162 3.91 -10.50 19.42
CA LYS A 162 4.71 -9.35 18.98
C LYS A 162 3.89 -8.06 18.86
N SER A 163 2.83 -7.90 19.67
CA SER A 163 1.93 -6.72 19.63
C SER A 163 2.67 -5.38 19.55
N ALA A 164 3.71 -5.18 20.36
CA ALA A 164 4.52 -3.95 20.36
C ALA A 164 5.12 -3.64 18.99
N THR A 165 5.75 -4.64 18.35
CA THR A 165 6.35 -4.50 17.02
C THR A 165 5.29 -4.27 15.96
N MET A 166 4.12 -4.90 16.09
CA MET A 166 3.05 -4.81 15.11
C MET A 166 2.39 -3.43 15.12
N VAL A 167 2.00 -2.89 16.28
CA VAL A 167 1.38 -1.56 16.36
C VAL A 167 2.34 -0.45 15.93
N GLU A 168 3.62 -0.56 16.31
CA GLU A 168 4.67 0.36 15.86
C GLU A 168 4.85 0.32 14.35
N LYS A 169 4.89 -0.88 13.76
CA LYS A 169 4.96 -1.07 12.31
C LYS A 169 3.78 -0.40 11.60
N VAL A 170 2.56 -0.65 12.06
CA VAL A 170 1.35 -0.13 11.41
C VAL A 170 1.30 1.39 11.49
N ALA A 171 1.59 1.97 12.66
CA ALA A 171 1.66 3.41 12.82
C ALA A 171 2.67 4.04 11.84
N LEU A 172 3.87 3.45 11.73
CA LEU A 172 4.90 3.93 10.81
C LEU A 172 4.45 3.88 9.35
N VAL A 173 3.94 2.72 8.91
CA VAL A 173 3.60 2.53 7.49
C VAL A 173 2.49 3.51 7.08
N ARG A 174 1.48 3.70 7.93
CA ARG A 174 0.44 4.72 7.73
C ARG A 174 1.03 6.12 7.65
N ALA A 175 1.88 6.51 8.61
CA ALA A 175 2.52 7.83 8.61
C ALA A 175 3.38 8.09 7.36
N ILE A 176 4.19 7.11 6.94
CA ILE A 176 5.03 7.23 5.74
C ILE A 176 4.17 7.39 4.48
N ARG A 177 3.10 6.58 4.34
CA ARG A 177 2.22 6.63 3.17
C ARG A 177 1.47 7.96 3.07
N GLU A 178 1.09 8.53 4.22
CA GLU A 178 0.46 9.85 4.28
C GLU A 178 1.46 10.99 4.04
N THR A 179 2.73 10.83 4.42
CA THR A 179 3.76 11.85 4.14
C THR A 179 4.15 11.91 2.66
N PHE A 180 4.24 10.75 2.00
CA PHE A 180 4.68 10.60 0.60
C PHE A 180 3.58 9.98 -0.28
N VAL A 181 2.39 10.59 -0.25
CA VAL A 181 1.18 10.07 -0.93
C VAL A 181 1.41 9.81 -2.42
N GLU A 182 2.09 10.71 -3.13
CA GLU A 182 2.31 10.56 -4.59
C GLU A 182 3.07 9.26 -4.93
N GLU A 183 4.08 8.92 -4.13
CA GLU A 183 4.90 7.74 -4.37
C GLU A 183 4.29 6.46 -3.81
N LEU A 184 3.55 6.57 -2.70
CA LEU A 184 3.13 5.43 -1.86
C LEU A 184 1.62 5.20 -1.80
N ALA A 185 0.81 6.02 -2.49
CA ALA A 185 -0.62 5.80 -2.61
C ALA A 185 -0.92 4.40 -3.16
N GLY A 186 -1.87 3.72 -2.54
CA GLY A 186 -2.29 2.36 -2.92
C GLY A 186 -1.33 1.24 -2.51
N MET A 187 -0.18 1.53 -1.87
CA MET A 187 0.70 0.50 -1.31
C MET A 187 0.20 0.07 0.07
N ILE A 188 -0.80 -0.80 0.09
CA ILE A 188 -1.36 -1.35 1.34
C ILE A 188 -0.43 -2.42 1.90
N ASP A 189 -0.16 -2.36 3.20
CA ASP A 189 0.62 -3.41 3.88
C ASP A 189 -0.28 -4.56 4.34
N GLU A 190 0.35 -5.69 4.69
CA GLU A 190 -0.36 -6.90 5.14
C GLU A 190 -1.26 -6.70 6.36
N ASN A 191 -0.96 -5.72 7.23
CA ASN A 191 -1.73 -5.45 8.43
C ASN A 191 -2.90 -4.49 8.19
N GLU A 192 -2.84 -3.70 7.12
CA GLU A 192 -3.94 -2.87 6.64
C GLU A 192 -4.81 -3.60 5.61
N ALA A 193 -4.46 -4.81 5.17
CA ALA A 193 -5.26 -5.56 4.20
C ALA A 193 -6.57 -6.08 4.83
N TRP A 194 -7.62 -5.25 4.76
CA TRP A 194 -8.97 -5.58 5.18
C TRP A 194 -9.44 -6.88 4.51
N GLN A 195 -9.85 -7.87 5.31
CA GLN A 195 -10.64 -8.98 4.79
C GLN A 195 -12.02 -8.42 4.41
N ASN A 196 -12.12 -7.88 3.19
CA ASN A 196 -13.41 -7.54 2.60
C ASN A 196 -14.16 -8.85 2.37
N ASN A 197 -15.08 -9.18 3.26
CA ASN A 197 -15.96 -10.34 3.11
C ASN A 197 -16.99 -10.16 1.98
N GLU A 198 -17.07 -8.95 1.40
CA GLU A 198 -17.95 -8.66 0.27
C GLU A 198 -17.11 -8.39 -0.99
N PRO A 199 -17.12 -9.29 -1.99
CA PRO A 199 -16.58 -8.95 -3.29
C PRO A 199 -17.34 -7.73 -3.82
N ARG A 200 -16.62 -6.71 -4.28
CA ARG A 200 -17.24 -5.63 -5.08
C ARG A 200 -17.77 -6.27 -6.37
N SER A 201 -19.02 -6.70 -6.35
CA SER A 201 -19.72 -7.16 -7.55
C SER A 201 -20.12 -5.92 -8.35
N SER A 202 -19.32 -5.56 -9.35
CA SER A 202 -19.81 -4.64 -10.38
C SER A 202 -20.70 -5.44 -11.33
N ASN A 203 -22.02 -5.31 -11.21
CA ASN A 203 -22.98 -5.78 -12.23
C ASN A 203 -22.92 -4.94 -13.53
N GLN A 204 -21.85 -4.15 -13.73
CA GLN A 204 -21.66 -3.38 -14.95
C GLN A 204 -21.28 -4.35 -16.07
N PRO A 205 -21.99 -4.35 -17.22
CA PRO A 205 -21.58 -5.14 -18.36
C PRO A 205 -20.14 -4.76 -18.71
N ILE A 206 -19.25 -5.76 -18.75
CA ILE A 206 -17.87 -5.58 -19.20
C ILE A 206 -17.94 -5.16 -20.66
N THR A 207 -17.90 -3.86 -20.90
CA THR A 207 -17.74 -3.34 -22.26
C THR A 207 -16.29 -3.63 -22.60
N LYS A 208 -16.06 -4.58 -23.53
CA LYS A 208 -14.73 -4.76 -24.12
C LYS A 208 -14.35 -3.41 -24.70
N GLN A 209 -13.36 -2.76 -24.10
CA GLN A 209 -12.75 -1.60 -24.71
C GLN A 209 -12.20 -2.09 -26.05
N ALA A 210 -12.71 -1.57 -27.15
CA ALA A 210 -12.15 -1.87 -28.46
C ALA A 210 -10.67 -1.50 -28.42
N ASP A 211 -9.82 -2.33 -29.04
CA ASP A 211 -8.40 -2.02 -29.19
C ASP A 211 -8.26 -0.57 -29.65
N VAL A 212 -7.32 0.15 -29.03
CA VAL A 212 -7.04 1.55 -29.33
C VAL A 212 -6.94 1.67 -30.85
N PHE A 213 -7.85 2.44 -31.46
CA PHE A 213 -7.69 2.78 -32.87
C PHE A 213 -6.36 3.53 -32.98
N ASP A 214 -5.39 2.95 -33.69
CA ASP A 214 -4.28 3.69 -34.30
C ASP A 214 -4.86 4.57 -35.42
N GLY A 215 -5.71 5.51 -35.03
CA GLY A 215 -6.15 6.62 -35.88
C GLY A 215 -5.25 7.79 -35.54
N GLU A 216 -4.45 8.23 -36.52
CA GLU A 216 -3.72 9.49 -36.43
C GLU A 216 -4.69 10.59 -35.99
N ILE A 217 -4.52 11.08 -34.76
CA ILE A 217 -5.23 12.27 -34.28
C ILE A 217 -4.61 13.43 -35.04
N GLN A 218 -5.28 13.93 -36.08
CA GLN A 218 -5.03 15.28 -36.57
C GLN A 218 -5.50 16.23 -35.49
N ALA A 219 -4.54 16.78 -34.73
CA ALA A 219 -4.82 17.85 -33.78
C ALA A 219 -5.23 19.10 -34.56
N GLU A 220 -6.52 19.43 -34.57
CA GLU A 220 -6.95 20.80 -34.84
C GLU A 220 -6.55 21.65 -33.64
N VAL A 221 -5.61 22.57 -33.86
CA VAL A 221 -5.26 23.61 -32.90
C VAL A 221 -6.46 24.54 -32.80
N ILE A 222 -7.21 24.42 -31.71
CA ILE A 222 -8.21 25.43 -31.34
C ILE A 222 -7.42 26.57 -30.69
N GLU A 223 -7.28 27.69 -31.41
CA GLU A 223 -6.74 28.92 -30.83
C GLU A 223 -7.68 29.44 -29.74
N ASP A 224 -7.11 29.66 -28.56
CA ASP A 224 -7.80 30.06 -27.33
C ASP A 224 -8.22 31.54 -27.45
N GLU A 225 -9.49 31.82 -27.78
CA GLU A 225 -10.03 33.18 -27.79
C GLU A 225 -10.12 33.74 -26.35
N GLN A 226 -9.12 34.57 -26.04
CA GLN A 226 -9.18 35.75 -25.17
C GLN A 226 -9.83 35.62 -23.79
N LYS A 227 -8.97 35.50 -22.77
CA LYS A 227 -9.23 35.90 -21.37
C LYS A 227 -9.81 37.33 -21.31
N LYS A 228 -11.09 37.45 -20.96
CA LYS A 228 -11.60 38.70 -20.36
C LYS A 228 -11.15 38.79 -18.89
N PRO A 229 -10.57 39.92 -18.45
CA PRO A 229 -10.16 40.07 -17.05
C PRO A 229 -11.38 40.15 -16.13
N ARG A 230 -11.29 39.43 -15.01
CA ARG A 230 -12.29 39.40 -13.95
C ARG A 230 -12.32 40.78 -13.27
N THR A 231 -13.42 41.50 -13.39
CA THR A 231 -13.66 42.77 -12.69
C THR A 231 -13.50 42.55 -11.19
N GLN A 232 -12.60 43.31 -10.56
CA GLN A 232 -12.54 43.42 -9.10
C GLN A 232 -13.83 44.07 -8.61
N VAL A 233 -14.59 43.37 -7.78
CA VAL A 233 -15.67 43.97 -7.00
C VAL A 233 -15.03 44.59 -5.77
N SER A 234 -15.10 45.92 -5.66
CA SER A 234 -14.65 46.68 -4.47
C SER A 234 -15.56 46.38 -3.28
N LEU A 235 -14.99 46.39 -2.08
CA LEU A 235 -15.64 46.06 -0.80
C LEU A 235 -16.29 47.27 -0.11
N ASP A 236 -16.68 48.30 -0.87
CA ASP A 236 -17.19 49.56 -0.30
C ASP A 236 -18.72 49.74 -0.34
N ASP A 237 -19.50 48.75 -0.78
CA ASP A 237 -20.97 48.82 -0.81
C ASP A 237 -21.64 47.84 0.18
N VAL A 238 -21.32 47.99 1.47
CA VAL A 238 -22.20 47.52 2.55
C VAL A 238 -22.46 48.70 3.48
N ASN A 239 -23.54 49.42 3.18
CA ASN A 239 -24.20 50.35 4.09
C ASN A 239 -25.28 49.59 4.86
#